data_AF-A0A9P0H9N7-F1
#
_entry.id   AF-A0A9P0H9N7-F1
#
_cell.length_a   1.000
_cell.length_b   1.000
_cell.length_c   1.000
_cell.angle_alpha   90.00
_cell.angle_beta   90.00
_cell.angle_gamma   90.00
#
_symmetry.space_group_name_H-M   'P 1'
#
loop_
_entity.id
_entity.type
_entity.pdbx_description
1 polymer ?
#
loop_
_entity_poly.entity_id
_entity_poly.type
_entity_poly.pdbx_seq_one_letter_code
_entity_poly.pdbx_strand_id
1 'polypeptide(L)'
;MSITLFQLGAIASIFLAIHARPNDRPGYIDCLDSSECGRGKCCSIGMGRYSIPQCFAMGNLGDKCIPDNKLHKMTTLSYPDGSSMNLTNFYFHHICPCLDNLICNKDTETCEDPLFVSFNYIDY
;
A
#
# COMPACT_ATOMS: atom_id res chain seq x y z
N MET A 1 -50.13 40.27 -8.60
CA MET A 1 -50.52 40.32 -7.18
C MET A 1 -51.28 39.04 -6.84
N SER A 2 -50.61 38.02 -6.31
CA SER A 2 -51.14 37.06 -5.33
C SER A 2 -50.01 36.12 -4.89
N ILE A 3 -49.84 35.89 -3.59
CA ILE A 3 -48.81 35.01 -3.00
C ILE A 3 -49.53 34.09 -1.99
N THR A 4 -49.56 32.78 -2.26
CA THR A 4 -49.93 31.70 -1.32
C THR A 4 -49.58 30.36 -1.99
N LEU A 5 -49.03 29.32 -1.34
CA LEU A 5 -48.33 29.21 -0.06
C LEU A 5 -47.52 27.88 -0.04
N PHE A 6 -46.64 27.70 0.94
CA PHE A 6 -45.77 26.53 1.15
C PHE A 6 -46.48 25.16 1.09
N GLN A 7 -46.00 24.25 0.24
CA GLN A 7 -45.73 22.81 0.41
C GLN A 7 -45.06 22.34 -0.90
N LEU A 8 -44.00 21.54 -0.99
CA LEU A 8 -43.01 20.94 -0.07
C LEU A 8 -41.61 21.14 -0.73
N GLY A 9 -40.43 20.85 -0.15
CA GLY A 9 -40.07 19.90 0.90
C GLY A 9 -39.48 18.58 0.37
N ALA A 10 -39.36 18.42 -0.97
CA ALA A 10 -38.75 17.25 -1.59
C ALA A 10 -37.22 17.32 -1.53
N ILE A 11 -36.66 16.92 -0.39
CA ILE A 11 -35.22 16.74 -0.19
C ILE A 11 -34.77 15.57 -1.08
N ALA A 12 -34.29 15.87 -2.28
CA ALA A 12 -33.59 14.91 -3.13
C ALA A 12 -32.18 14.65 -2.59
N SER A 13 -32.12 14.13 -1.35
CA SER A 13 -30.95 13.40 -0.86
C SER A 13 -30.80 12.17 -1.73
N ILE A 14 -30.11 12.34 -2.86
CA ILE A 14 -29.61 11.23 -3.66
C ILE A 14 -28.76 10.42 -2.70
N PHE A 15 -29.28 9.24 -2.34
CA PHE A 15 -28.56 8.29 -1.53
C PHE A 15 -27.19 8.11 -2.16
N LEU A 16 -26.13 8.35 -1.37
CA LEU A 16 -24.81 7.85 -1.68
C LEU A 16 -24.92 6.34 -1.68
N ALA A 17 -25.31 5.78 -2.83
CA ALA A 17 -25.22 4.38 -3.13
C ALA A 17 -23.72 4.07 -3.12
N ILE A 18 -23.22 3.73 -1.94
CA ILE A 18 -21.92 3.09 -1.75
C ILE A 18 -22.06 1.80 -2.53
N HIS A 19 -21.60 1.83 -3.78
CA HIS A 19 -21.43 0.64 -4.59
C HIS A 19 -20.27 -0.12 -3.96
N ALA A 20 -20.57 -0.83 -2.88
CA ALA A 20 -19.74 -1.91 -2.39
C ALA A 20 -19.68 -2.91 -3.56
N ARG A 21 -18.65 -2.75 -4.39
CA ARG A 21 -18.32 -3.73 -5.41
C ARG A 21 -18.20 -5.07 -4.68
N PRO A 22 -18.76 -6.17 -5.22
CA PRO A 22 -18.43 -7.48 -4.66
C PRO A 22 -16.91 -7.57 -4.58
N ASN A 23 -16.38 -8.05 -3.45
CA ASN A 23 -14.93 -8.19 -3.33
C ASN A 23 -14.48 -9.21 -4.38
N ASP A 24 -13.82 -8.73 -5.43
CA ASP A 24 -13.26 -9.55 -6.53
C ASP A 24 -12.10 -10.47 -6.06
N ARG A 25 -11.91 -10.60 -4.74
CA ARG A 25 -10.84 -11.35 -4.07
C ARG A 25 -11.33 -11.93 -2.73
N PRO A 26 -10.73 -13.02 -2.24
CA PRO A 26 -11.01 -13.56 -0.91
C PRO A 26 -10.72 -12.55 0.22
N GLY A 27 -11.52 -12.59 1.29
CA GLY A 27 -11.40 -11.64 2.41
C GLY A 27 -10.11 -11.72 3.23
N TYR A 28 -9.24 -12.71 2.98
CA TYR A 28 -7.90 -12.78 3.55
C TYR A 28 -6.87 -11.92 2.78
N ILE A 29 -7.21 -11.43 1.59
CA ILE A 29 -6.35 -10.58 0.76
C ILE A 29 -6.56 -9.11 1.15
N ASP A 30 -5.56 -8.54 1.82
CA ASP A 30 -5.61 -7.17 2.34
C ASP A 30 -5.20 -6.12 1.29
N CYS A 31 -4.36 -6.48 0.30
CA CYS A 31 -4.07 -5.61 -0.84
C CYS A 31 -3.79 -6.38 -2.15
N LEU A 32 -4.09 -5.74 -3.28
CA LEU A 32 -3.68 -6.14 -4.63
C LEU A 32 -2.79 -5.10 -5.32
N ASP A 33 -2.69 -3.88 -4.78
CA ASP A 33 -1.82 -2.82 -5.26
C ASP A 33 -1.38 -1.91 -4.10
N SER A 34 -0.17 -1.35 -4.12
CA SER A 34 0.27 -0.42 -3.06
C SER A 34 -0.58 0.84 -2.97
N SER A 35 -1.29 1.24 -4.03
CA SER A 35 -2.24 2.36 -4.00
C SER A 35 -3.53 2.09 -3.20
N GLU A 36 -3.82 0.82 -2.87
CA GLU A 36 -4.90 0.46 -1.94
C GLU A 36 -4.49 0.67 -0.47
N CYS A 37 -3.18 0.74 -0.19
CA CYS A 37 -2.66 1.00 1.13
C CYS A 37 -2.68 2.51 1.46
N GLY A 38 -2.85 2.82 2.75
CA GLY A 38 -2.78 4.21 3.23
C GLY A 38 -1.38 4.84 3.07
N ARG A 39 -1.29 6.17 3.26
CA ARG A 39 0.01 6.88 3.24
C ARG A 39 1.01 6.27 4.23
N GLY A 40 2.29 6.19 3.84
CA GLY A 40 3.33 5.58 4.65
C GLY A 40 3.25 4.05 4.71
N LYS A 41 2.54 3.42 3.77
CA LYS A 41 2.41 1.96 3.64
C LYS A 41 2.59 1.51 2.19
N CYS A 42 2.90 0.24 2.02
CA CYS A 42 2.95 -0.41 0.71
C CYS A 42 2.28 -1.79 0.77
N CYS A 43 1.90 -2.33 -0.40
CA CYS A 43 1.47 -3.71 -0.51
C CYS A 43 2.70 -4.62 -0.61
N SER A 44 2.86 -5.57 0.32
CA SER A 44 3.99 -6.49 0.33
C SER A 44 3.57 -7.93 0.63
N ILE A 45 4.28 -8.89 0.03
CA ILE A 45 3.98 -10.33 0.09
C ILE A 45 5.25 -11.14 0.39
N GLY A 46 5.10 -12.25 1.10
CA GLY A 46 6.17 -13.23 1.29
C GLY A 46 6.51 -13.98 0.00
N MET A 47 7.71 -14.56 -0.05
CA MET A 47 8.11 -15.46 -1.16
C MET A 47 7.65 -16.92 -0.94
N GLY A 48 6.94 -17.21 0.16
CA GLY A 48 6.42 -18.54 0.45
C GLY A 48 5.23 -18.90 -0.45
N ARG A 49 4.99 -20.20 -0.65
CA ARG A 49 3.76 -20.67 -1.32
C ARG A 49 2.54 -20.22 -0.52
N TYR A 50 1.53 -19.72 -1.22
CA TYR A 50 0.30 -19.21 -0.62
C TYR A 50 0.51 -18.07 0.39
N SER A 51 1.62 -17.32 0.26
CA SER A 51 1.80 -16.07 1.00
C SER A 51 0.65 -15.12 0.70
N ILE A 52 0.26 -14.35 1.70
CA ILE A 52 -0.86 -13.41 1.64
C ILE A 52 -0.28 -12.00 1.47
N PRO A 53 -0.69 -11.21 0.45
CA PRO A 53 -0.28 -9.82 0.32
C PRO A 53 -1.04 -8.97 1.36
N GLN A 54 -0.30 -8.08 2.04
CA GLN A 54 -0.85 -7.21 3.09
C GLN A 54 -0.20 -5.81 3.04
N CYS A 55 -0.88 -4.82 3.62
CA CYS A 55 -0.37 -3.46 3.73
C CYS A 55 0.60 -3.31 4.92
N PHE A 56 1.90 -3.32 4.63
CA PHE A 56 2.97 -3.08 5.62
C PHE A 56 3.31 -1.60 5.72
N ALA A 57 3.87 -1.16 6.86
CA ALA A 57 4.38 0.19 7.01
C ALA A 57 5.73 0.37 6.29
N MET A 58 5.97 1.56 5.74
CA MET A 58 7.28 1.98 5.24
C MET A 58 8.26 2.15 6.42
N GLY A 59 9.54 1.87 6.19
CA GLY A 59 10.57 1.92 7.24
C GLY A 59 10.88 3.35 7.70
N ASN A 60 10.90 3.56 9.01
CA ASN A 60 11.33 4.79 9.68
C ASN A 60 12.84 4.76 9.93
N LEU A 61 13.39 5.86 10.46
CA LEU A 61 14.82 5.96 10.79
C LEU A 61 15.26 4.83 11.73
N GLY A 62 16.24 4.04 11.32
CA GLY A 62 16.77 2.87 12.04
C GLY A 62 15.99 1.57 11.84
N ASP A 63 14.84 1.57 11.16
CA ASP A 63 14.12 0.34 10.82
C ASP A 63 14.92 -0.48 9.80
N LYS A 64 14.83 -1.82 9.90
CA LYS A 64 15.45 -2.71 8.92
C LYS A 64 14.78 -2.55 7.55
N CYS A 65 15.59 -2.44 6.51
CA CYS A 65 15.18 -2.42 5.11
C CYS A 65 15.85 -3.53 4.31
N ILE A 66 15.45 -3.68 3.05
CA ILE A 66 16.14 -4.53 2.07
C ILE A 66 16.80 -3.59 1.04
N PRO A 67 18.14 -3.61 0.90
CA PRO A 67 18.84 -2.86 -0.14
C PRO A 67 18.32 -3.24 -1.53
N ASP A 68 18.11 -2.24 -2.39
CA ASP A 68 17.56 -2.40 -3.74
C ASP A 68 16.20 -3.14 -3.82
N ASN A 69 15.36 -3.05 -2.78
CA ASN A 69 13.97 -3.57 -2.79
C ASN A 69 13.13 -2.85 -3.87
N LYS A 70 12.96 -3.49 -5.03
CA LYS A 70 12.30 -2.90 -6.21
C LYS A 70 10.79 -3.10 -6.16
N LEU A 71 10.06 -2.11 -6.67
CA LEU A 71 8.64 -2.24 -6.93
C LEU A 71 8.40 -3.26 -8.06
N HIS A 72 7.65 -4.32 -7.76
CA HIS A 72 7.27 -5.35 -8.73
C HIS A 72 5.98 -4.95 -9.44
N LYS A 73 6.02 -4.96 -10.78
CA LYS A 73 4.93 -4.44 -11.63
C LYS A 73 3.66 -5.28 -11.56
N MET A 74 3.79 -6.60 -11.74
CA MET A 74 2.66 -7.52 -11.78
C MET A 74 3.13 -8.97 -11.51
N THR A 75 2.31 -9.74 -10.80
CA THR A 75 2.34 -11.20 -10.76
C THR A 75 0.91 -11.74 -10.62
N THR A 76 0.69 -13.01 -10.94
CA THR A 76 -0.60 -13.68 -10.67
C THR A 76 -0.42 -14.62 -9.48
N LEU A 77 -1.27 -14.47 -8.47
CA LEU A 77 -1.35 -15.35 -7.32
C LEU A 77 -2.45 -16.40 -7.57
N SER A 78 -2.24 -17.62 -7.08
CA SER A 78 -3.24 -18.70 -7.12
C SER A 78 -3.20 -19.47 -5.80
N TYR A 79 -4.37 -19.68 -5.20
CA TYR A 79 -4.52 -20.26 -3.87
C TYR A 79 -5.23 -21.64 -3.92
N PRO A 80 -5.14 -22.45 -2.84
CA PRO A 80 -5.71 -23.80 -2.82
C PRO A 80 -7.24 -23.85 -2.86
N ASP A 81 -7.92 -22.73 -2.59
CA ASP A 81 -9.37 -22.57 -2.73
C ASP A 81 -9.83 -22.36 -4.19
N GLY A 82 -8.88 -22.32 -5.13
CA GLY A 82 -9.12 -22.05 -6.56
C GLY A 82 -9.20 -20.57 -6.90
N SER A 83 -9.06 -19.66 -5.93
CA SER A 83 -9.00 -18.22 -6.20
C SER A 83 -7.70 -17.86 -6.91
N SER A 84 -7.80 -16.90 -7.83
CA SER A 84 -6.66 -16.34 -8.56
C SER A 84 -6.85 -14.85 -8.81
N MET A 85 -5.78 -14.08 -8.70
CA MET A 85 -5.81 -12.63 -8.74
C MET A 85 -4.47 -12.06 -9.20
N ASN A 86 -4.50 -10.89 -9.83
CA ASN A 86 -3.29 -10.17 -10.21
C ASN A 86 -2.91 -9.21 -9.09
N LEU A 87 -1.68 -9.34 -8.61
CA LEU A 87 -1.03 -8.45 -7.65
C LEU A 87 -0.13 -7.50 -8.45
N THR A 88 -0.37 -6.19 -8.37
CA THR A 88 0.39 -5.14 -9.07
C THR A 88 1.10 -4.22 -8.09
N ASN A 89 2.11 -3.48 -8.57
CA ASN A 89 2.87 -2.47 -7.82
C ASN A 89 3.10 -2.83 -6.34
N PHE A 90 3.83 -3.92 -6.10
CA PHE A 90 4.00 -4.52 -4.77
C PHE A 90 5.48 -4.79 -4.45
N TYR A 91 5.76 -5.16 -3.20
CA TYR A 91 7.10 -5.53 -2.72
C TYR A 91 7.14 -6.97 -2.20
N PHE A 92 8.33 -7.55 -2.11
CA PHE A 92 8.51 -8.89 -1.50
C PHE A 92 8.97 -8.80 -0.04
N HIS A 93 9.11 -9.98 0.58
CA HIS A 93 9.65 -10.20 1.93
C HIS A 93 8.85 -9.60 3.09
N HIS A 94 7.59 -9.21 2.87
CA HIS A 94 6.78 -8.49 3.88
C HIS A 94 7.41 -7.17 4.36
N ILE A 95 8.30 -6.60 3.56
CA ILE A 95 9.02 -5.36 3.86
C ILE A 95 8.70 -4.32 2.79
N CYS A 96 8.39 -3.10 3.24
CA CYS A 96 8.26 -1.92 2.39
C CYS A 96 9.61 -1.20 2.24
N PRO A 97 9.75 -0.29 1.26
CA PRO A 97 10.85 0.67 1.27
C PRO A 97 10.81 1.54 2.54
N CYS A 98 11.91 2.26 2.79
CA CYS A 98 11.94 3.36 3.74
C CYS A 98 10.94 4.47 3.33
N LEU A 99 10.57 5.34 4.27
CA LEU A 99 9.86 6.58 3.97
C LEU A 99 10.62 7.43 2.94
N ASP A 100 9.90 8.23 2.15
CA ASP A 100 10.42 8.96 0.98
C ASP A 100 11.62 9.90 1.26
N ASN A 101 11.84 10.27 2.53
CA ASN A 101 12.94 11.13 2.99
C ASN A 101 14.14 10.35 3.57
N LEU A 102 14.14 9.02 3.50
CA LEU A 102 15.17 8.13 4.04
C LEU A 102 15.73 7.22 2.93
N ILE A 103 16.98 6.79 3.07
CA ILE A 103 17.62 5.84 2.16
C ILE A 103 17.90 4.52 2.89
N CYS A 104 17.68 3.40 2.21
CA CYS A 104 18.12 2.11 2.72
C CYS A 104 19.64 1.99 2.54
N ASN A 105 20.40 2.07 3.63
CA ASN A 105 21.84 1.90 3.61
C ASN A 105 22.19 0.43 3.31
N LYS A 106 23.13 0.22 2.37
CA LYS A 106 23.50 -1.12 1.87
C LYS A 106 24.38 -1.91 2.84
N ASP A 107 25.14 -1.20 3.69
CA ASP A 107 26.11 -1.79 4.60
C ASP A 107 25.47 -2.12 5.96
N THR A 108 24.51 -1.31 6.41
CA THR A 108 23.81 -1.50 7.70
C THR A 108 22.48 -2.24 7.57
N GLU A 109 21.92 -2.36 6.35
CA GLU A 109 20.55 -2.81 6.09
C GLU A 109 19.47 -2.00 6.85
N THR A 110 19.72 -0.73 7.17
CA THR A 110 18.74 0.13 7.87
C THR A 110 18.38 1.40 7.09
N CYS A 111 17.20 1.93 7.37
CA CYS A 111 16.74 3.22 6.84
C CYS A 111 17.45 4.38 7.55
N GLU A 112 18.26 5.13 6.81
CA GLU A 112 19.10 6.22 7.32
C GLU A 112 18.75 7.55 6.65
N ASP A 113 19.10 8.65 7.31
CA ASP A 113 19.01 9.99 6.72
C ASP A 113 20.13 10.16 5.67
N PRO A 114 19.81 10.51 4.40
CA PRO A 114 20.80 10.64 3.33
C PRO A 114 21.95 11.62 3.64
N LEU A 115 21.71 12.63 4.47
CA LEU A 115 22.74 13.61 4.86
C LEU A 115 23.82 12.94 5.71
N PHE A 116 23.44 12.10 6.68
CA PHE A 116 24.40 11.39 7.54
C PHE A 116 25.23 10.38 6.76
N VAL A 117 24.63 9.67 5.79
CA VAL A 117 25.37 8.78 4.87
C VAL A 117 26.43 9.55 4.08
N SER A 118 26.11 10.77 3.63
CA SER A 118 27.05 11.57 2.82
C SER A 118 28.29 12.05 3.58
N PHE A 119 28.16 12.37 4.88
CA PHE A 119 29.32 12.77 5.70
C PHE A 119 30.31 11.61 5.90
N ASN A 120 29.80 10.40 6.17
CA ASN A 120 30.64 9.21 6.33
C ASN A 120 31.40 8.80 5.05
N TYR A 121 30.98 9.29 3.87
CA TYR A 121 31.63 9.02 2.59
C TYR A 121 32.74 10.02 2.24
N ILE A 122 32.88 11.12 2.99
CA ILE A 122 33.90 12.17 2.74
C ILE A 122 35.16 11.97 3.62
N ASP A 123 35.11 11.06 4.60
CA ASP A 123 36.19 10.77 5.56
C ASP A 123 37.13 9.61 5.14
N TYR A 124 37.20 9.30 3.82
CA TYR A 124 38.01 8.23 3.22
C TYR A 124 38.84 8.70 2.02
#